data_AF-A0A969ZI17-F1
#
_entry.id   AF-A0A969ZI17-F1
#
_cell.length_a   1.000
_cell.length_b   1.000
_cell.length_c   1.000
_cell.angle_alpha   90.00
_cell.angle_beta   90.00
_cell.angle_gamma   90.00
#
_symmetry.space_group_name_H-M   'P 1'
#
loop_
_entity.id
_entity.type
_entity.pdbx_description
1 polymer ?
#
loop_
_entity_poly.entity_id
_entity_poly.type
_entity_poly.pdbx_seq_one_letter_code
_entity_poly.pdbx_strand_id
1 'polypeptide(L)'
;MRSVGVAEIEAAVEKLCIEANIYLNNDIKDALVRGIEKERSDTGRSILESLVKNAEIAAQEGLAICQDTGMTVVFIELGQSVRITGGSLEEAVNSGVRKGYKKGYLRNSVVSDPIRRINTGDNTPAIIHYEIINGDSLTIHVAPKGFGSENMSVLKMLKPSDGIEGVKKTVIDAVSQAGANPCPPVIVGVGIGGTMEKAAIMSKKALLRPIDRSNPDPYYKALEQELLESINKLGIGPAGLGGCITALGVNIETFPTHIAGLPVAVNIGCHVTRHGSITL
;
A
#
# COMPACT_ATOMS: atom_id res chain seq x y z
N MET A 1 -26.64 12.93 14.24
CA MET A 1 -26.46 12.06 13.05
C MET A 1 -26.02 12.95 11.90
N ARG A 2 -24.78 12.80 11.45
CA ARG A 2 -24.20 13.57 10.35
C ARG A 2 -24.64 12.95 9.04
N SER A 3 -24.95 13.74 8.02
CA SER A 3 -25.28 13.23 6.68
C SER A 3 -24.17 13.59 5.71
N VAL A 4 -23.69 12.61 4.94
CA VAL A 4 -22.68 12.81 3.89
C VAL A 4 -23.30 12.37 2.56
N GLY A 5 -23.27 13.25 1.58
CA GLY A 5 -23.84 13.00 0.26
C GLY A 5 -22.89 12.19 -0.63
N VAL A 6 -23.43 11.26 -1.44
CA VAL A 6 -22.62 10.48 -2.39
C VAL A 6 -21.82 11.34 -3.38
N ALA A 7 -22.29 12.54 -3.72
CA ALA A 7 -21.56 13.45 -4.60
C ALA A 7 -20.25 13.97 -3.96
N GLU A 8 -20.24 14.15 -2.64
CA GLU A 8 -19.03 14.55 -1.89
C GLU A 8 -18.02 13.41 -1.82
N ILE A 9 -18.50 12.18 -1.60
CA ILE A 9 -17.69 10.96 -1.61
C ILE A 9 -17.09 10.71 -3.00
N GLU A 10 -17.89 10.86 -4.05
CA GLU A 10 -17.43 10.70 -5.43
C GLU A 10 -16.31 11.70 -5.76
N ALA A 11 -16.51 12.98 -5.43
CA ALA A 11 -15.51 14.04 -5.65
C ALA A 11 -14.23 13.80 -4.82
N ALA A 12 -14.38 13.31 -3.58
CA ALA A 12 -13.27 12.94 -2.72
C ALA A 12 -12.44 11.78 -3.32
N VAL A 13 -13.10 10.72 -3.80
CA VAL A 13 -12.42 9.57 -4.42
C VAL A 13 -11.80 9.94 -5.76
N GLU A 14 -12.46 10.76 -6.59
CA GLU A 14 -11.90 11.29 -7.85
C GLU A 14 -10.57 12.02 -7.57
N LYS A 15 -10.60 12.97 -6.62
CA LYS A 15 -9.44 13.75 -6.22
C LYS A 15 -8.31 12.85 -5.75
N LEU A 16 -8.60 11.93 -4.82
CA LEU A 16 -7.58 11.04 -4.26
C LEU A 16 -6.98 10.07 -5.30
N CYS A 17 -7.77 9.57 -6.27
CA CYS A 17 -7.23 8.73 -7.34
C CYS A 17 -6.19 9.47 -8.20
N ILE A 18 -6.44 10.76 -8.48
CA ILE A 18 -5.53 11.60 -9.26
C ILE A 18 -4.29 11.92 -8.41
N GLU A 19 -4.49 12.48 -7.22
CA GLU A 19 -3.40 12.93 -6.35
C GLU A 19 -2.45 11.80 -5.97
N ALA A 20 -2.98 10.64 -5.57
CA ALA A 20 -2.15 9.49 -5.20
C ALA A 20 -1.32 8.93 -6.36
N ASN A 21 -1.72 9.15 -7.62
CA ASN A 21 -0.96 8.70 -8.79
C ASN A 21 0.06 9.71 -9.30
N ILE A 22 -0.10 10.99 -8.99
CA ILE A 22 0.77 12.10 -9.45
C ILE A 22 1.80 12.50 -8.38
N TYR A 23 1.40 12.49 -7.10
CA TYR A 23 2.23 12.95 -6.00
C TYR A 23 2.67 11.78 -5.12
N LEU A 24 3.98 11.55 -5.05
CA LEU A 24 4.54 10.55 -4.14
C LEU A 24 4.42 11.07 -2.70
N ASN A 25 4.02 10.21 -1.77
CA ASN A 25 3.95 10.57 -0.36
C ASN A 25 5.32 11.07 0.15
N ASN A 26 5.30 12.16 0.93
CA ASN A 26 6.53 12.85 1.35
C ASN A 26 7.46 11.94 2.18
N ASP A 27 6.91 11.10 3.06
CA ASP A 27 7.68 10.15 3.85
C ASP A 27 8.47 9.16 2.98
N ILE A 28 7.88 8.72 1.87
CA ILE A 28 8.53 7.86 0.87
C ILE A 28 9.59 8.64 0.08
N LYS A 29 9.24 9.84 -0.40
CA LYS A 29 10.21 10.71 -1.12
C LYS A 29 11.43 10.99 -0.24
N ASP A 30 11.21 11.37 1.02
CA ASP A 30 12.28 11.68 1.96
C ASP A 30 13.10 10.43 2.31
N ALA A 31 12.48 9.25 2.38
CA ALA A 31 13.20 7.99 2.57
C ALA A 31 14.07 7.63 1.36
N LEU A 32 13.62 7.89 0.13
CA LEU A 32 14.44 7.73 -1.07
C LEU A 32 15.64 8.67 -1.02
N VAL A 33 15.44 9.94 -0.65
CA VAL A 33 16.53 10.93 -0.51
C VAL A 33 17.54 10.49 0.56
N ARG A 34 17.09 10.07 1.74
CA ARG A 34 17.98 9.48 2.76
C ARG A 34 18.65 8.19 2.29
N GLY A 35 18.00 7.45 1.40
CA GLY A 35 18.56 6.26 0.76
C GLY A 35 19.77 6.59 -0.11
N ILE A 36 19.73 7.69 -0.88
CA ILE A 36 20.85 8.17 -1.72
C ILE A 36 22.11 8.37 -0.88
N GLU A 37 21.98 8.99 0.29
CA GLU A 37 23.07 9.27 1.23
C GLU A 37 23.69 8.01 1.83
N LYS A 38 22.88 6.95 2.02
CA LYS A 38 23.28 5.71 2.68
C LYS A 38 23.73 4.63 1.71
N GLU A 39 23.28 4.68 0.46
CA GLU A 39 23.56 3.68 -0.55
C GLU A 39 25.05 3.66 -0.91
N ARG A 40 25.62 2.46 -0.88
CA ARG A 40 27.05 2.21 -1.11
C ARG A 40 27.33 1.85 -2.57
N SER A 41 26.34 1.28 -3.27
CA SER A 41 26.41 0.96 -4.69
C SER A 41 26.19 2.21 -5.53
N ASP A 42 27.13 2.58 -6.41
CA ASP A 42 26.96 3.73 -7.31
C ASP A 42 25.76 3.53 -8.25
N THR A 43 25.57 2.29 -8.74
CA THR A 43 24.37 1.93 -9.52
C THR A 43 23.10 2.10 -8.68
N GLY A 44 23.11 1.61 -7.44
CA GLY A 44 21.96 1.75 -6.53
C GLY A 44 21.62 3.22 -6.26
N ARG A 45 22.64 4.06 -6.01
CA ARG A 45 22.48 5.50 -5.79
C ARG A 45 21.87 6.19 -7.01
N SER A 46 22.38 5.89 -8.21
CA SER A 46 21.84 6.44 -9.47
C SER A 46 20.38 6.04 -9.72
N ILE A 47 19.99 4.82 -9.35
CA ILE A 47 18.58 4.40 -9.41
C ILE A 47 17.74 5.25 -8.44
N LEU A 48 18.15 5.40 -7.18
CA LEU A 48 17.41 6.20 -6.20
C LEU A 48 17.26 7.67 -6.64
N GLU A 49 18.31 8.28 -7.18
CA GLU A 49 18.28 9.62 -7.78
C GLU A 49 17.26 9.70 -8.92
N SER A 50 17.24 8.69 -9.80
CA SER A 50 16.28 8.60 -10.90
C SER A 50 14.84 8.48 -10.39
N LEU A 51 14.60 7.73 -9.32
CA LEU A 51 13.27 7.60 -8.70
C LEU A 51 12.79 8.93 -8.12
N VAL A 52 13.66 9.65 -7.40
CA VAL A 52 13.35 10.98 -6.86
C VAL A 52 13.06 11.96 -8.00
N LYS A 53 13.90 11.96 -9.04
CA LYS A 53 13.73 12.84 -10.20
C LYS A 53 12.42 12.55 -10.95
N ASN A 54 12.09 11.27 -11.11
CA ASN A 54 10.82 10.85 -11.73
C ASN A 54 9.61 11.34 -10.93
N ALA A 55 9.63 11.22 -9.61
CA ALA A 55 8.56 11.74 -8.75
C ALA A 55 8.41 13.27 -8.86
N GLU A 56 9.50 14.01 -9.02
CA GLU A 56 9.48 15.46 -9.22
C GLU A 56 8.90 15.85 -10.59
N ILE A 57 9.31 15.16 -11.66
CA ILE A 57 8.78 15.39 -13.01
C ILE A 57 7.28 15.08 -13.03
N ALA A 58 6.86 13.96 -12.45
CA ALA A 58 5.45 13.58 -12.35
C ALA A 58 4.61 14.67 -11.68
N ALA A 59 5.08 15.20 -10.54
CA ALA A 59 4.40 16.27 -9.82
C ALA A 59 4.37 17.60 -10.60
N GLN A 60 5.45 17.97 -11.29
CA GLN A 60 5.55 19.21 -12.07
C GLN A 60 4.70 19.19 -13.33
N GLU A 61 4.71 18.06 -14.05
CA GLU A 61 4.02 17.90 -15.34
C GLU A 61 2.58 17.39 -15.18
N GLY A 62 2.16 17.03 -13.96
CA GLY A 62 0.84 16.46 -13.71
C GLY A 62 0.66 15.07 -14.33
N LEU A 63 1.73 14.28 -14.40
CA LEU A 63 1.75 12.94 -15.00
C LEU A 63 1.76 11.86 -13.92
N ALA A 64 1.26 10.67 -14.26
CA ALA A 64 1.34 9.53 -13.36
C ALA A 64 2.82 9.13 -13.12
N ILE A 65 3.20 8.93 -11.85
CA ILE A 65 4.57 8.56 -11.45
C ILE A 65 4.99 7.21 -12.05
N CYS A 66 4.03 6.32 -12.27
CA CYS A 66 4.26 4.99 -12.82
C CYS A 66 3.23 4.68 -13.91
N GLN A 67 3.66 3.98 -14.96
CA GLN A 67 2.81 3.50 -16.03
C GLN A 67 1.71 2.55 -15.53
N ASP A 68 1.98 1.80 -14.45
CA ASP A 68 0.96 1.03 -13.75
C ASP A 68 0.29 1.88 -12.67
N THR A 69 -0.78 2.56 -13.05
CA THR A 69 -1.62 3.36 -12.14
C THR A 69 -2.41 2.50 -11.14
N GLY A 70 -2.31 1.18 -11.25
CA GLY A 70 -2.76 0.22 -10.26
C GLY A 70 -4.26 -0.08 -10.29
N MET A 71 -4.66 -1.08 -9.52
CA MET A 71 -6.06 -1.30 -9.15
C MET A 71 -6.37 -0.49 -7.90
N THR A 72 -7.49 0.23 -7.90
CA THR A 72 -7.86 1.04 -6.74
C THR A 72 -8.34 0.17 -5.58
N VAL A 73 -7.62 0.23 -4.46
CA VAL A 73 -8.08 -0.30 -3.18
C VAL A 73 -8.55 0.86 -2.32
N VAL A 74 -9.74 0.75 -1.73
CA VAL A 74 -10.35 1.77 -0.89
C VAL A 74 -10.63 1.21 0.49
N PHE A 75 -10.16 1.89 1.53
CA PHE A 75 -10.54 1.60 2.91
C PHE A 75 -11.46 2.72 3.41
N ILE A 76 -12.63 2.35 3.91
CA ILE A 76 -13.64 3.27 4.41
C ILE A 76 -13.84 3.02 5.88
N GLU A 77 -13.55 4.03 6.70
CA GLU A 77 -13.89 4.06 8.12
C GLU A 77 -15.18 4.88 8.26
N LEU A 78 -16.28 4.19 8.52
CA LEU A 78 -17.62 4.77 8.59
C LEU A 78 -18.07 4.88 10.04
N GLY A 79 -18.18 6.12 10.54
CA GLY A 79 -18.75 6.42 11.84
C GLY A 79 -20.20 5.93 11.97
N GLN A 80 -20.55 5.27 13.07
CA GLN A 80 -21.91 4.79 13.34
C GLN A 80 -22.98 5.89 13.31
N SER A 81 -22.59 7.15 13.53
CA SER A 81 -23.49 8.31 13.47
C SER A 81 -23.55 8.99 12.10
N VAL A 82 -22.89 8.42 11.07
CA VAL A 82 -22.93 8.89 9.69
C VAL A 82 -24.05 8.21 8.92
N ARG A 83 -24.86 9.02 8.24
CA ARG A 83 -25.86 8.57 7.27
C ARG A 83 -25.43 8.97 5.87
N ILE A 84 -25.22 7.97 5.00
CA ILE A 84 -24.97 8.22 3.57
C ILE A 84 -26.29 8.58 2.88
N THR A 85 -26.29 9.64 2.07
CA THR A 85 -27.48 10.14 1.37
C THR A 85 -27.25 10.31 -0.13
N GLY A 86 -28.32 10.26 -0.92
CA GLY A 86 -28.28 10.51 -2.36
C GLY A 86 -27.89 9.33 -3.24
N GLY A 87 -27.60 8.14 -2.68
CA GLY A 87 -27.33 6.94 -3.48
C GLY A 87 -26.56 5.85 -2.73
N SER A 88 -25.97 4.93 -3.49
CA SER A 88 -25.08 3.89 -2.98
C SER A 88 -23.67 4.43 -2.73
N LEU A 89 -23.12 4.12 -1.55
CA LEU A 89 -21.71 4.41 -1.23
C LEU A 89 -20.76 3.72 -2.21
N GLU A 90 -21.03 2.47 -2.58
CA GLU A 90 -20.21 1.69 -3.50
C GLU A 90 -20.20 2.29 -4.91
N GLU A 91 -21.36 2.75 -5.41
CA GLU A 91 -21.42 3.41 -6.72
C GLU A 91 -20.73 4.78 -6.67
N ALA A 92 -20.85 5.52 -5.57
CA ALA A 92 -20.13 6.78 -5.38
C ALA A 92 -18.61 6.59 -5.48
N VAL A 93 -18.09 5.54 -4.83
CA VAL A 93 -16.68 5.18 -4.90
C VAL A 93 -16.28 4.78 -6.32
N ASN A 94 -17.00 3.87 -6.96
CA ASN A 94 -16.67 3.41 -8.32
C ASN A 94 -16.79 4.53 -9.36
N SER A 95 -17.78 5.42 -9.24
CA SER A 95 -17.92 6.61 -10.08
C SER A 95 -16.74 7.57 -9.87
N GLY A 96 -16.32 7.79 -8.62
CA GLY A 96 -15.14 8.59 -8.30
C GLY A 96 -13.87 8.01 -8.91
N VAL A 97 -13.68 6.68 -8.85
CA VAL A 97 -12.57 5.99 -9.53
C VAL A 97 -12.61 6.19 -11.04
N ARG A 98 -13.75 5.90 -11.68
CA ARG A 98 -13.94 6.08 -13.13
C ARG A 98 -13.62 7.51 -13.58
N LYS A 99 -14.11 8.51 -12.84
CA LYS A 99 -13.86 9.93 -13.13
C LYS A 99 -12.40 10.30 -12.89
N GLY A 100 -11.82 9.85 -11.79
CA GLY A 100 -10.42 10.11 -11.45
C GLY A 100 -9.46 9.55 -12.49
N TYR A 101 -9.66 8.29 -12.91
CA TYR A 101 -8.83 7.66 -13.93
C TYR A 101 -8.97 8.33 -15.29
N LYS A 102 -10.19 8.69 -15.69
CA LYS A 102 -10.44 9.41 -16.94
C LYS A 102 -9.81 10.81 -16.93
N LYS A 103 -10.02 11.60 -15.87
CA LYS A 103 -9.58 13.00 -15.78
C LYS A 103 -8.08 13.12 -15.51
N GLY A 104 -7.50 12.20 -14.76
CA GLY A 104 -6.06 12.12 -14.51
C GLY A 104 -5.25 11.47 -15.63
N TYR A 105 -5.88 11.10 -16.75
CA TYR A 105 -5.24 10.36 -17.85
C TYR A 105 -4.49 9.10 -17.37
N LEU A 106 -5.08 8.40 -16.40
CA LEU A 106 -4.48 7.21 -15.78
C LEU A 106 -4.77 5.96 -16.62
N ARG A 107 -3.98 4.89 -16.41
CA ARG A 107 -4.12 3.65 -17.16
C ARG A 107 -5.21 2.74 -16.58
N ASN A 108 -6.15 2.34 -17.43
CA ASN A 108 -7.18 1.36 -17.07
C ASN A 108 -6.61 -0.07 -17.17
N SER A 109 -6.35 -0.67 -16.01
CA SER A 109 -5.63 -1.94 -15.86
C SER A 109 -6.51 -3.09 -15.34
N VAL A 110 -7.78 -2.83 -15.01
CA VAL A 110 -8.73 -3.84 -14.54
C VAL A 110 -9.37 -4.60 -15.71
N VAL A 111 -9.48 -5.92 -15.55
CA VAL A 111 -10.23 -6.79 -16.46
C VAL A 111 -11.54 -7.22 -15.81
N SER A 112 -12.63 -7.27 -16.58
CA SER A 112 -13.98 -7.64 -16.13
C SER A 112 -14.10 -9.10 -15.73
N ASP A 113 -13.26 -9.96 -16.30
CA ASP A 113 -13.18 -11.38 -16.01
C ASP A 113 -11.70 -11.79 -15.94
N PRO A 114 -11.25 -12.41 -14.85
CA PRO A 114 -9.83 -12.72 -14.66
C PRO A 114 -9.29 -13.77 -15.65
N ILE A 115 -10.16 -14.59 -16.25
CA ILE A 115 -9.81 -15.67 -17.18
C ILE A 115 -9.96 -15.21 -18.64
N ARG A 116 -11.07 -14.54 -18.98
CA ARG A 116 -11.35 -14.02 -20.33
C ARG A 116 -10.65 -12.69 -20.62
N ARG A 117 -10.26 -11.96 -19.57
CA ARG A 117 -9.35 -10.80 -19.59
C ARG A 117 -9.78 -9.61 -20.46
N ILE A 118 -11.09 -9.38 -20.60
CA ILE A 118 -11.60 -8.19 -21.28
C ILE A 118 -11.41 -6.98 -20.36
N ASN A 119 -10.75 -5.91 -20.83
CA ASN A 119 -10.54 -4.69 -20.03
C ASN A 119 -11.87 -3.97 -19.75
N THR A 120 -12.04 -3.40 -18.56
CA THR A 120 -13.27 -2.68 -18.19
C THR A 120 -13.37 -1.29 -18.83
N GLY A 121 -12.25 -0.73 -19.30
CA GLY A 121 -12.19 0.54 -19.98
C GLY A 121 -12.22 1.75 -19.04
N ASP A 122 -12.31 1.55 -17.73
CA ASP A 122 -12.42 2.62 -16.72
C ASP A 122 -11.75 2.32 -15.36
N ASN A 123 -11.00 1.22 -15.27
CA ASN A 123 -10.31 0.76 -14.06
C ASN A 123 -11.22 0.40 -12.87
N THR A 124 -12.53 0.24 -13.08
CA THR A 124 -13.48 -0.27 -12.09
C THR A 124 -13.71 -1.78 -12.28
N PRO A 125 -14.22 -2.52 -11.27
CA PRO A 125 -14.53 -2.06 -9.91
C PRO A 125 -13.29 -1.87 -9.03
N ALA A 126 -13.41 -0.98 -8.05
CA ALA A 126 -12.45 -0.88 -6.95
C ALA A 126 -12.62 -2.04 -5.95
N ILE A 127 -11.55 -2.38 -5.23
CA ILE A 127 -11.66 -3.25 -4.05
C ILE A 127 -11.97 -2.37 -2.85
N ILE A 128 -13.11 -2.59 -2.19
CA ILE A 128 -13.58 -1.73 -1.10
C ILE A 128 -13.63 -2.52 0.22
N HIS A 129 -12.99 -2.00 1.24
CA HIS A 129 -13.02 -2.53 2.60
C HIS A 129 -13.72 -1.53 3.52
N TYR A 130 -14.79 -1.97 4.17
CA TYR A 130 -15.54 -1.17 5.13
C TYR A 130 -15.16 -1.52 6.56
N GLU A 131 -14.97 -0.51 7.40
CA GLU A 131 -14.81 -0.63 8.84
C GLU A 131 -15.78 0.33 9.53
N ILE A 132 -16.61 -0.20 10.42
CA ILE A 132 -17.52 0.61 11.22
C ILE A 132 -16.77 1.10 12.46
N ILE A 133 -16.70 2.41 12.65
CA ILE A 133 -16.05 3.04 13.80
C ILE A 133 -17.06 3.82 14.63
N ASN A 134 -16.71 4.13 15.88
CA ASN A 134 -17.51 5.03 16.71
C ASN A 134 -17.43 6.47 16.17
N GLY A 135 -18.44 7.28 16.47
CA GLY A 135 -18.47 8.70 16.11
C GLY A 135 -19.19 9.01 14.81
N ASP A 136 -18.93 10.19 14.25
CA ASP A 136 -19.64 10.80 13.11
C ASP A 136 -18.70 11.22 11.96
N SER A 137 -17.49 10.66 11.91
CA SER A 137 -16.54 10.85 10.82
C SER A 137 -16.70 9.81 9.73
N LEU A 138 -16.44 10.20 8.48
CA LEU A 138 -16.24 9.28 7.36
C LEU A 138 -14.83 9.47 6.82
N THR A 139 -13.92 8.54 7.07
CA THR A 139 -12.57 8.59 6.49
C THR A 139 -12.46 7.64 5.31
N ILE A 140 -11.97 8.16 4.19
CA ILE A 140 -11.75 7.40 2.95
C ILE A 140 -10.26 7.41 2.67
N HIS A 141 -9.66 6.23 2.59
CA HIS A 141 -8.30 6.02 2.09
C HIS A 141 -8.37 5.41 0.71
N VAL A 142 -7.62 5.96 -0.24
CA VAL A 142 -7.45 5.43 -1.60
C VAL A 142 -6.00 5.03 -1.77
N ALA A 143 -5.78 3.77 -2.16
CA ALA A 143 -4.45 3.19 -2.38
C ALA A 143 -4.40 2.46 -3.73
N PRO A 144 -3.97 3.14 -4.81
CA PRO A 144 -3.79 2.52 -6.12
C PRO A 144 -2.64 1.52 -6.10
N LYS A 145 -2.97 0.22 -6.11
CA LYS A 145 -1.99 -0.85 -5.93
C LYS A 145 -1.49 -1.38 -7.28
N GLY A 146 -0.21 -1.17 -7.57
CA GLY A 146 0.45 -1.76 -8.73
C GLY A 146 0.60 -3.27 -8.58
N PHE A 147 0.36 -4.02 -9.66
CA PHE A 147 0.30 -5.48 -9.59
C PHE A 147 1.68 -6.15 -9.62
N GLY A 148 2.72 -5.44 -10.08
CA GLY A 148 4.10 -5.91 -9.93
C GLY A 148 4.47 -6.19 -8.47
N SER A 149 4.03 -5.34 -7.55
CA SER A 149 4.26 -5.52 -6.10
C SER A 149 3.15 -6.32 -5.42
N GLU A 150 1.89 -6.24 -5.88
CA GLU A 150 0.80 -7.09 -5.34
C GLU A 150 1.11 -8.58 -5.52
N ASN A 151 1.58 -8.97 -6.70
CA ASN A 151 1.87 -10.37 -7.02
C ASN A 151 3.00 -10.98 -6.18
N MET A 152 3.82 -10.15 -5.52
CA MET A 152 4.92 -10.58 -4.65
C MET A 152 4.49 -10.70 -3.18
N SER A 153 3.23 -10.43 -2.87
CA SER A 153 2.69 -10.54 -1.52
C SER A 153 2.43 -12.00 -1.15
N VAL A 154 2.65 -12.36 0.11
CA VAL A 154 2.49 -13.73 0.60
C VAL A 154 1.58 -13.80 1.82
N LEU A 155 0.98 -14.96 2.02
CA LEU A 155 0.18 -15.30 3.18
C LEU A 155 0.60 -16.69 3.64
N LYS A 156 0.86 -16.84 4.94
CA LYS A 156 1.28 -18.09 5.54
C LYS A 156 0.53 -18.34 6.84
N MET A 157 -0.02 -19.54 6.95
CA MET A 157 -0.69 -20.02 8.16
C MET A 157 0.36 -20.75 9.00
N LEU A 158 1.05 -20.02 9.87
CA LEU A 158 2.05 -20.61 10.75
C LEU A 158 1.38 -21.37 11.91
N LYS A 159 2.12 -22.31 12.47
CA LYS A 159 1.79 -22.92 13.76
C LYS A 159 2.20 -21.94 14.87
N PRO A 160 1.49 -21.89 16.00
CA PRO A 160 1.93 -21.13 17.17
C PRO A 160 3.36 -21.47 17.62
N SER A 161 3.78 -22.73 17.44
CA SER A 161 5.14 -23.21 17.74
C SER A 161 6.23 -22.60 16.86
N ASP A 162 5.90 -22.09 15.68
CA ASP A 162 6.87 -21.40 14.81
C ASP A 162 7.26 -20.05 15.42
N GLY A 163 6.36 -19.47 16.23
CA GLY A 163 6.61 -18.26 17.01
C GLY A 163 7.12 -17.08 16.19
N ILE A 164 7.86 -16.20 16.86
CA ILE A 164 8.41 -14.98 16.26
C ILE A 164 9.42 -15.28 15.14
N GLU A 165 10.21 -16.34 15.27
CA GLU A 165 11.21 -16.71 14.26
C GLU A 165 10.53 -17.14 12.94
N GLY A 166 9.39 -17.85 13.03
CA GLY A 166 8.56 -18.15 11.86
C GLY A 166 8.01 -16.90 11.18
N VAL A 167 7.59 -15.89 11.95
CA VAL A 167 7.14 -14.60 11.42
C VAL A 167 8.29 -13.90 10.69
N LYS A 168 9.44 -13.73 11.35
CA LYS A 168 10.61 -13.06 10.78
C LYS A 168 11.06 -13.73 9.49
N LYS A 169 11.17 -15.05 9.51
CA LYS A 169 11.51 -15.84 8.33
C LYS A 169 10.52 -15.61 7.20
N THR A 170 9.23 -15.59 7.48
CA THR A 170 8.19 -15.37 6.46
C THR A 170 8.33 -14.00 5.79
N VAL A 171 8.62 -12.95 6.57
CA VAL A 171 8.83 -11.60 6.04
C VAL A 171 10.09 -11.51 5.18
N ILE A 172 11.21 -12.03 5.69
CA ILE A 172 12.50 -11.98 4.97
C ILE A 172 12.44 -12.83 3.70
N ASP A 173 11.88 -14.05 3.77
CA ASP A 173 11.68 -14.93 2.63
C ASP A 173 10.83 -14.25 1.55
N ALA A 174 9.75 -13.55 1.93
CA ALA A 174 8.89 -12.85 0.98
C ALA A 174 9.66 -11.82 0.15
N VAL A 175 10.47 -10.98 0.80
CA VAL A 175 11.30 -9.99 0.11
C VAL A 175 12.41 -10.66 -0.71
N SER A 176 13.06 -11.68 -0.16
CA SER A 176 14.11 -12.42 -0.84
C SER A 176 13.62 -13.10 -2.12
N GLN A 177 12.42 -13.70 -2.08
CA GLN A 177 11.81 -14.36 -3.23
C GLN A 177 11.27 -13.36 -4.25
N ALA A 178 10.77 -12.21 -3.78
CA ALA A 178 10.33 -11.13 -4.66
C ALA A 178 11.47 -10.55 -5.50
N GLY A 179 12.67 -10.42 -4.91
CA GLY A 179 13.86 -9.94 -5.61
C GLY A 179 13.64 -8.56 -6.26
N ALA A 180 13.95 -8.46 -7.55
CA ALA A 180 13.80 -7.22 -8.33
C ALA A 180 12.35 -6.92 -8.76
N ASN A 181 11.46 -7.92 -8.75
CA ASN A 181 10.12 -7.85 -9.36
C ASN A 181 9.23 -6.71 -8.84
N PRO A 182 9.21 -6.36 -7.53
CA PRO A 182 8.35 -5.29 -7.02
C PRO A 182 8.98 -3.90 -7.18
N CYS A 183 10.02 -3.75 -8.01
CA CYS A 183 10.75 -2.49 -8.21
C CYS A 183 11.28 -1.90 -6.88
N PRO A 184 12.22 -2.59 -6.18
CA PRO A 184 12.77 -2.07 -4.94
C PRO A 184 13.46 -0.71 -5.15
N PRO A 185 13.57 0.14 -4.10
CA PRO A 185 13.31 -0.20 -2.70
C PRO A 185 11.84 -0.44 -2.36
N VAL A 186 11.55 -1.49 -1.60
CA VAL A 186 10.18 -1.86 -1.21
C VAL A 186 9.76 -1.22 0.11
N ILE A 187 8.45 -1.16 0.35
CA ILE A 187 7.84 -0.95 1.67
C ILE A 187 7.12 -2.23 2.05
N VAL A 188 7.33 -2.73 3.26
CA VAL A 188 6.80 -4.04 3.66
C VAL A 188 5.71 -3.86 4.70
N GLY A 189 4.46 -4.15 4.31
CA GLY A 189 3.33 -4.22 5.23
C GLY A 189 3.15 -5.63 5.75
N VAL A 190 3.05 -5.81 7.06
CA VAL A 190 2.94 -7.12 7.72
C VAL A 190 1.69 -7.16 8.58
N GLY A 191 0.86 -8.18 8.40
CA GLY A 191 -0.31 -8.45 9.22
C GLY A 191 -0.12 -9.74 9.99
N ILE A 192 -0.22 -9.70 11.32
CA ILE A 192 -0.02 -10.87 12.20
C ILE A 192 -1.28 -11.12 13.03
N GLY A 193 -1.80 -12.34 12.99
CA GLY A 193 -2.98 -12.75 13.75
C GLY A 193 -4.30 -12.54 12.98
N GLY A 194 -5.42 -12.54 13.71
CA GLY A 194 -6.75 -12.67 13.12
C GLY A 194 -6.97 -14.03 12.47
N THR A 195 -7.69 -14.03 11.36
CA THR A 195 -7.86 -15.14 10.41
C THR A 195 -7.07 -14.85 9.12
N MET A 196 -7.12 -15.77 8.15
CA MET A 196 -6.42 -15.65 6.86
C MET A 196 -6.65 -14.30 6.18
N GLU A 197 -7.91 -13.92 6.01
CA GLU A 197 -8.36 -12.70 5.36
C GLU A 197 -8.07 -11.46 6.20
N LYS A 198 -8.18 -11.53 7.53
CA LYS A 198 -7.86 -10.40 8.41
C LYS A 198 -6.36 -10.07 8.36
N ALA A 199 -5.49 -11.08 8.37
CA ALA A 199 -4.05 -10.89 8.20
C ALA A 199 -3.73 -10.18 6.88
N ALA A 200 -4.32 -10.65 5.76
CA ALA A 200 -4.11 -10.07 4.44
C ALA A 200 -4.62 -8.62 4.33
N ILE A 201 -5.79 -8.31 4.91
CA ILE A 201 -6.32 -6.94 4.93
C ILE A 201 -5.43 -6.04 5.79
N MET A 202 -4.97 -6.52 6.96
CA MET A 202 -4.08 -5.76 7.84
C MET A 202 -2.72 -5.47 7.20
N SER A 203 -2.10 -6.45 6.53
CA SER A 203 -0.82 -6.23 5.86
C SER A 203 -0.93 -5.17 4.76
N LYS A 204 -2.09 -5.10 4.08
CA LYS A 204 -2.38 -4.04 3.11
C LYS A 204 -2.64 -2.68 3.78
N LYS A 205 -3.38 -2.64 4.89
CA LYS A 205 -3.56 -1.41 5.69
C LYS A 205 -2.24 -0.88 6.27
N ALA A 206 -1.30 -1.77 6.63
CA ALA A 206 0.01 -1.40 7.14
C ALA A 206 0.80 -0.52 6.15
N LEU A 207 0.56 -0.67 4.84
CA LEU A 207 1.17 0.18 3.80
C LEU A 207 0.59 1.60 3.73
N LEU A 208 -0.51 1.89 4.43
CA LEU A 208 -1.07 3.25 4.53
C LEU A 208 -0.41 4.07 5.65
N ARG A 209 0.30 3.41 6.58
CA ARG A 209 0.99 4.09 7.67
C ARG A 209 2.27 4.73 7.12
N PRO A 210 2.48 6.04 7.33
CA PRO A 210 3.72 6.69 6.92
C PRO A 210 4.95 5.99 7.50
N ILE A 211 5.98 5.77 6.70
CA ILE A 211 7.17 5.00 7.10
C ILE A 211 8.08 5.76 8.07
N ASP A 212 7.84 7.05 8.27
CA ASP A 212 8.46 7.87 9.32
C ASP A 212 7.75 7.72 10.68
N ARG A 213 6.63 6.98 10.75
CA ARG A 213 5.88 6.68 11.98
C ARG A 213 6.04 5.22 12.38
N SER A 214 6.74 4.99 13.48
CA SER A 214 6.88 3.66 14.07
C SER A 214 5.57 3.12 14.66
N ASN A 215 5.52 1.81 14.88
CA ASN A 215 4.43 1.20 15.64
C ASN A 215 4.32 1.83 17.05
N PRO A 216 3.10 2.09 17.56
CA PRO A 216 2.91 2.60 18.93
C PRO A 216 3.32 1.60 20.02
N ASP A 217 3.27 0.30 19.73
CA ASP A 217 3.75 -0.75 20.63
C ASP A 217 5.29 -0.88 20.53
N PRO A 218 6.04 -0.68 21.64
CA PRO A 218 7.50 -0.79 21.64
C PRO A 218 8.05 -2.13 21.14
N TYR A 219 7.32 -3.23 21.37
CA TYR A 219 7.73 -4.56 20.92
C TYR A 219 7.71 -4.66 19.39
N TYR A 220 6.61 -4.25 18.76
CA TYR A 220 6.49 -4.28 17.30
C TYR A 220 7.36 -3.22 16.64
N LYS A 221 7.57 -2.06 17.27
CA LYS A 221 8.53 -1.06 16.79
C LYS A 221 9.96 -1.62 16.69
N ALA A 222 10.42 -2.35 17.72
CA ALA A 222 11.74 -2.97 17.69
C ALA A 222 11.83 -4.04 16.59
N LEU A 223 10.76 -4.82 16.41
CA LEU A 223 10.67 -5.84 15.37
C LEU A 223 10.67 -5.24 13.95
N GLU A 224 9.99 -4.11 13.72
CA GLU A 224 10.04 -3.36 12.45
C GLU A 224 11.47 -2.97 12.08
N GLN A 225 12.22 -2.45 13.05
CA GLN A 225 13.61 -2.05 12.87
C GLN A 225 14.51 -3.26 12.58
N GLU A 226 14.38 -4.34 13.36
CA GLU A 226 15.14 -5.58 13.17
C GLU A 226 14.90 -6.18 11.77
N LEU A 227 13.64 -6.20 11.32
CA LEU A 227 13.27 -6.70 10.00
C LEU A 227 13.81 -5.81 8.88
N LEU A 228 13.70 -4.48 9.01
CA LEU A 228 14.23 -3.55 8.02
C LEU A 228 15.74 -3.72 7.84
N GLU A 229 16.48 -3.83 8.93
CA GLU A 229 17.93 -4.11 8.89
C GLU A 229 18.23 -5.45 8.23
N SER A 230 17.47 -6.50 8.58
CA SER A 230 17.66 -7.85 8.04
C SER A 230 17.36 -7.91 6.54
N ILE A 231 16.30 -7.24 6.08
CA ILE A 231 15.96 -7.13 4.66
C ILE A 231 17.04 -6.37 3.89
N ASN A 232 17.54 -5.27 4.43
CA ASN A 232 18.59 -4.49 3.77
C ASN A 232 19.93 -5.24 3.69
N LYS A 233 20.21 -6.14 4.65
CA LYS A 233 21.36 -7.06 4.60
C LYS A 233 21.25 -8.12 3.49
N LEU A 234 20.08 -8.35 2.88
CA LEU A 234 19.95 -9.25 1.73
C LEU A 234 20.73 -8.76 0.50
N GLY A 235 21.05 -7.46 0.42
CA GLY A 235 21.87 -6.92 -0.65
C GLY A 235 21.20 -6.86 -2.03
N ILE A 236 19.87 -7.01 -2.11
CA ILE A 236 19.09 -6.94 -3.37
C ILE A 236 19.21 -5.53 -3.97
N GLY A 237 19.06 -4.50 -3.12
CA GLY A 237 19.27 -3.11 -3.49
C GLY A 237 18.23 -2.51 -4.46
N PRO A 238 18.42 -1.24 -4.83
CA PRO A 238 17.53 -0.53 -5.75
C PRO A 238 17.44 -1.24 -7.11
N ALA A 239 16.21 -1.38 -7.64
CA ALA A 239 15.88 -2.14 -8.84
C ALA A 239 16.38 -3.60 -8.89
N GLY A 240 16.87 -4.15 -7.77
CA GLY A 240 17.45 -5.50 -7.71
C GLY A 240 18.84 -5.62 -8.32
N LEU A 241 19.57 -4.49 -8.44
CA LEU A 241 20.90 -4.43 -9.07
C LEU A 241 22.04 -4.43 -8.04
N GLY A 242 21.77 -4.83 -6.80
CA GLY A 242 22.72 -4.81 -5.71
C GLY A 242 22.76 -3.45 -4.99
N GLY A 243 22.94 -3.48 -3.67
CA GLY A 243 22.99 -2.29 -2.83
C GLY A 243 22.53 -2.57 -1.41
N CYS A 244 22.67 -1.58 -0.53
CA CYS A 244 22.23 -1.71 0.86
C CYS A 244 20.81 -1.19 1.12
N ILE A 245 20.14 -0.60 0.12
CA ILE A 245 18.76 -0.11 0.22
C ILE A 245 17.81 -1.02 -0.58
N THR A 246 17.44 -2.15 0.03
CA THR A 246 16.41 -3.08 -0.51
C THR A 246 15.00 -2.64 -0.11
N ALA A 247 14.83 -2.12 1.11
CA ALA A 247 13.55 -1.65 1.64
C ALA A 247 13.71 -0.30 2.34
N LEU A 248 12.65 0.51 2.29
CA LEU A 248 12.57 1.84 2.91
C LEU A 248 11.92 1.79 4.30
N GLY A 249 11.04 0.81 4.53
CA GLY A 249 10.30 0.69 5.77
C GLY A 249 9.59 -0.66 5.91
N VAL A 250 9.32 -1.02 7.16
CA VAL A 250 8.50 -2.18 7.54
C VAL A 250 7.44 -1.67 8.52
N ASN A 251 6.18 -1.96 8.23
CA ASN A 251 5.05 -1.61 9.09
C ASN A 251 4.32 -2.90 9.49
N ILE A 252 4.20 -3.14 10.79
CA ILE A 252 3.51 -4.30 11.36
C ILE A 252 2.17 -3.84 11.94
N GLU A 253 1.11 -4.59 11.64
CA GLU A 253 -0.20 -4.48 12.27
C GLU A 253 -0.59 -5.85 12.82
N THR A 254 -1.21 -5.88 14.01
CA THR A 254 -1.56 -7.14 14.69
C THR A 254 -3.00 -7.19 15.13
N PHE A 255 -3.52 -8.40 15.30
CA PHE A 255 -4.87 -8.63 15.81
C PHE A 255 -4.94 -9.93 16.62
N PRO A 256 -5.83 -10.03 17.62
CA PRO A 256 -6.08 -11.27 18.33
C PRO A 256 -6.35 -12.43 17.36
N THR A 257 -5.86 -13.63 17.70
CA THR A 257 -6.04 -14.83 16.88
C THR A 257 -6.41 -16.02 17.75
N HIS A 258 -6.88 -17.10 17.12
CA HIS A 258 -7.19 -18.34 17.81
C HIS A 258 -5.89 -19.01 18.28
N ILE A 259 -5.90 -19.58 19.50
CA ILE A 259 -4.70 -20.16 20.14
C ILE A 259 -3.97 -21.23 19.29
N ALA A 260 -4.69 -21.88 18.37
CA ALA A 260 -4.14 -22.89 17.47
C ALA A 260 -3.52 -22.34 16.17
N GLY A 261 -3.58 -21.03 15.91
CA GLY A 261 -3.12 -20.43 14.65
C GLY A 261 -2.20 -19.23 14.86
N LEU A 262 -1.34 -19.01 13.87
CA LEU A 262 -0.54 -17.78 13.73
C LEU A 262 -0.56 -17.33 12.25
N PRO A 263 -1.66 -16.73 11.77
CA PRO A 263 -1.72 -16.20 10.40
C PRO A 263 -0.74 -15.04 10.24
N VAL A 264 0.04 -15.05 9.17
CA VAL A 264 0.97 -13.97 8.82
C VAL A 264 0.80 -13.65 7.34
N ALA A 265 0.52 -12.40 7.02
CA ALA A 265 0.52 -11.90 5.66
C ALA A 265 1.56 -10.80 5.48
N VAL A 266 2.19 -10.77 4.32
CA VAL A 266 3.18 -9.77 3.92
C VAL A 266 2.69 -9.16 2.62
N ASN A 267 2.34 -7.88 2.63
CA ASN A 267 2.01 -7.12 1.43
C ASN A 267 3.22 -6.28 1.02
N ILE A 268 3.69 -6.47 -0.21
CA ILE A 268 4.83 -5.73 -0.74
C ILE A 268 4.34 -4.47 -1.44
N GLY A 269 4.78 -3.30 -0.98
CA GLY A 269 4.71 -2.02 -1.66
C GLY A 269 5.99 -1.78 -2.47
N CYS A 270 5.86 -1.24 -3.69
CA CYS A 270 7.03 -0.82 -4.48
C CYS A 270 7.55 0.55 -4.01
N HIS A 271 8.57 1.09 -4.67
CA HIS A 271 9.04 2.47 -4.43
C HIS A 271 7.96 3.54 -4.69
N VAL A 272 6.87 3.20 -5.39
CA VAL A 272 5.68 4.04 -5.60
C VAL A 272 4.51 3.48 -4.79
N THR A 273 4.69 3.32 -3.47
CA THR A 273 3.58 2.92 -2.58
C THR A 273 2.64 4.10 -2.38
N ARG A 274 1.60 4.17 -3.22
CA ARG A 274 0.69 5.31 -3.31
C ARG A 274 -0.47 5.17 -2.34
N HIS A 275 -0.71 6.21 -1.56
CA HIS A 275 -1.97 6.34 -0.84
C HIS A 275 -2.33 7.78 -0.55
N GLY A 276 -3.63 8.06 -0.44
CA GLY A 276 -4.17 9.33 0.03
C GLY A 276 -5.38 9.10 0.92
N SER A 277 -5.68 10.06 1.79
CA SER A 277 -6.82 9.96 2.70
C SER A 277 -7.52 11.30 2.87
N ILE A 278 -8.83 11.25 3.06
CA ILE A 278 -9.66 12.41 3.39
C ILE A 278 -10.73 12.02 4.39
N THR A 279 -10.99 12.89 5.35
CA THR A 279 -12.11 12.74 6.30
C THR A 279 -13.20 13.74 5.93
N LEU A 280 -14.39 13.22 5.68
CA LEU A 280 -15.60 13.94 5.36
C LEU A 280 -16.52 14.11 6.58
#